data_AF-A0A1P8MSX9-F1
#
_entry.id   AF-A0A1P8MSX9-F1
#
_cell.length_a   1.000
_cell.length_b   1.000
_cell.length_c   1.000
_cell.angle_alpha   90.00
_cell.angle_beta   90.00
_cell.angle_gamma   90.00
#
_symmetry.space_group_name_H-M   'P 1'
#
loop_
_entity.id
_entity.type
_entity.pdbx_description
1 polymer ?
#
loop_
_entity_poly.entity_id
_entity_poly.type
_entity_poly.pdbx_seq_one_letter_code
_entity_poly.pdbx_strand_id
1 'polypeptide(L)'
;MMLNEVTTVPDGALPVEEFKAHLRLGSGFGNDSVQDAVLISFLRAAVTAIEARTGKVLIARDFVLSVTSLAAWDAVALPVAPVVAVHSVALVDRAGVETPVPGDAHWLERDMHRPRVRSVGVSLPTIPAAGALTVSFSAGYSAVWSEVPADLAQAVMLLAAHYYEFRNETSLSEGCMPFGVTSLIERYKPIRLGGGVR
;
A
#
# COMPACT_ATOMS: atom_id res chain seq x y z
N MET A 1 -5.63 1.22 -15.85
CA MET A 1 -4.59 1.33 -14.80
C MET A 1 -4.68 0.09 -13.94
N MET A 2 -3.57 -0.62 -13.75
CA MET A 2 -3.47 -1.85 -12.96
C MET A 2 -2.23 -1.75 -12.08
N LEU A 3 -2.41 -1.92 -10.76
CA LEU A 3 -1.31 -1.95 -9.79
C LEU A 3 -1.18 -3.39 -9.28
N ASN A 4 -0.02 -3.99 -9.48
CA ASN A 4 0.28 -5.33 -9.00
C ASN A 4 1.35 -5.26 -7.92
N GLU A 5 1.13 -5.99 -6.82
CA GLU A 5 2.15 -6.25 -5.82
C GLU A 5 3.06 -7.37 -6.33
N VAL A 6 4.37 -7.13 -6.36
CA VAL A 6 5.36 -8.11 -6.81
C VAL A 6 5.84 -8.96 -5.64
N THR A 7 6.02 -8.34 -4.48
CA THR A 7 6.45 -9.00 -3.25
C THR A 7 5.34 -8.92 -2.21
N THR A 8 4.97 -10.06 -1.64
CA THR A 8 4.00 -10.12 -0.54
C THR A 8 4.67 -9.77 0.77
N VAL A 9 3.92 -9.19 1.71
CA VAL A 9 4.40 -8.97 3.08
C VAL A 9 4.77 -10.32 3.73
N PRO A 10 6.05 -10.52 4.14
CA PRO A 10 6.47 -11.75 4.80
C PRO A 10 5.86 -11.85 6.20
N ASP A 11 5.51 -13.06 6.63
CA ASP A 11 4.87 -13.28 7.94
C ASP A 11 5.75 -12.78 9.10
N GLY A 12 7.07 -12.91 8.98
CA GLY A 12 8.03 -12.43 9.98
C GLY A 12 8.12 -10.91 10.12
N ALA A 13 7.54 -10.14 9.19
CA ALA A 13 7.44 -8.68 9.33
C ALA A 13 6.20 -8.25 10.15
N LEU A 14 5.28 -9.18 10.44
CA LEU A 14 4.09 -8.89 11.24
C LEU A 14 4.39 -9.04 12.75
N PRO A 15 3.84 -8.14 13.59
CA PRO A 15 4.16 -8.06 15.02
C PRO A 15 3.38 -9.09 15.85
N VAL A 16 3.55 -10.39 15.58
CA VAL A 16 2.72 -11.45 16.19
C VAL A 16 2.86 -11.46 17.73
N GLU A 17 4.08 -11.37 18.26
CA GLU A 17 4.31 -11.38 19.71
C GLU A 17 3.75 -10.13 20.40
N GLU A 18 3.93 -8.94 19.81
CA GLU A 18 3.32 -7.72 20.32
C GLU A 18 1.79 -7.80 20.27
N PHE A 19 1.23 -8.48 19.26
CA PHE A 19 -0.21 -8.66 19.13
C PHE A 19 -0.78 -9.66 20.14
N LYS A 20 -0.06 -10.73 20.47
CA LYS A 20 -0.40 -11.62 21.60
C LYS A 20 -0.48 -10.84 22.90
N ALA A 21 0.51 -9.98 23.16
CA ALA A 21 0.53 -9.12 24.34
C ALA A 21 -0.63 -8.11 24.33
N HIS A 22 -0.95 -7.52 23.17
CA HIS A 22 -2.10 -6.61 23.00
C HIS A 22 -3.44 -7.29 23.33
N LEU A 23 -3.63 -8.53 22.87
CA LEU A 23 -4.79 -9.36 23.16
C LEU A 23 -4.80 -9.93 24.59
N ARG A 24 -3.72 -9.72 25.36
CA ARG A 24 -3.52 -10.30 26.70
C ARG A 24 -3.66 -11.82 26.70
N LEU A 25 -3.15 -12.47 25.66
CA LEU A 25 -3.09 -13.93 25.62
C LEU A 25 -2.12 -14.43 26.71
N GLY A 26 -2.46 -15.55 27.33
CA GLY A 26 -1.61 -16.17 28.35
C GLY A 26 -0.26 -16.57 27.77
N SER A 27 0.80 -16.38 28.55
CA SER A 27 2.18 -16.73 28.18
C SER A 27 2.77 -17.75 29.15
N GLY A 28 3.82 -18.46 28.72
CA GLY A 28 4.53 -19.43 29.55
C GLY A 28 3.90 -20.82 29.55
N PHE A 29 3.07 -21.12 28.56
CA PHE A 29 2.50 -22.46 28.34
C PHE A 29 3.23 -23.16 27.19
N GLY A 30 3.22 -24.50 27.15
CA GLY A 30 3.91 -25.26 26.09
C GLY A 30 3.34 -25.08 24.67
N ASN A 31 2.24 -24.35 24.52
CA ASN A 31 1.45 -24.23 23.30
C ASN A 31 1.30 -22.76 22.83
N ASP A 32 2.25 -21.88 23.19
CA ASP A 32 2.19 -20.44 22.92
C ASP A 32 2.12 -20.07 21.41
N SER A 33 2.40 -21.02 20.50
CA SER A 33 2.35 -20.82 19.04
C SER A 33 1.10 -21.36 18.34
N VAL A 34 0.18 -22.02 19.05
CA VAL A 34 -0.98 -22.70 18.43
C VAL A 34 -1.90 -21.73 17.67
N GLN A 35 -1.95 -20.47 18.09
CA GLN A 35 -2.81 -19.46 17.48
C GLN A 35 -2.13 -18.61 16.40
N ASP A 36 -0.82 -18.78 16.18
CA ASP A 36 -0.02 -17.86 15.36
C ASP A 36 -0.56 -17.70 13.94
N ALA A 37 -0.95 -18.80 13.30
CA ALA A 37 -1.51 -18.77 11.95
C ALA A 37 -2.80 -17.93 11.85
N VAL A 38 -3.64 -17.98 12.88
CA VAL A 38 -4.89 -17.20 12.95
C VAL A 38 -4.60 -15.73 13.28
N LEU A 39 -3.64 -15.46 14.16
CA LEU A 39 -3.22 -14.09 14.48
C LEU A 39 -2.60 -13.39 13.27
N ILE A 40 -1.76 -14.10 12.51
CA ILE A 40 -1.16 -13.62 11.25
C ILE A 40 -2.24 -13.26 10.24
N SER A 41 -3.29 -14.08 10.10
CA SER A 41 -4.36 -13.80 9.13
C SER A 41 -5.16 -12.53 9.48
N PHE A 42 -5.44 -12.30 10.76
CA PHE A 42 -6.11 -11.08 11.23
C PHE A 42 -5.23 -9.84 11.08
N LEU A 43 -3.93 -9.94 11.41
CA LEU A 43 -2.98 -8.85 11.19
C LEU A 43 -2.88 -8.48 9.69
N ARG A 44 -2.77 -9.48 8.81
CA ARG A 44 -2.75 -9.28 7.36
C ARG A 44 -4.02 -8.59 6.87
N ALA A 45 -5.19 -9.06 7.32
CA ALA A 45 -6.48 -8.46 6.96
C ALA A 45 -6.57 -6.99 7.43
N ALA A 46 -6.11 -6.70 8.66
CA ALA A 46 -6.13 -5.35 9.21
C ALA A 46 -5.17 -4.40 8.48
N VAL A 47 -3.97 -4.85 8.14
CA VAL A 47 -3.01 -4.09 7.32
C VAL A 47 -3.66 -3.75 5.98
N THR A 48 -4.16 -4.74 5.24
CA THR A 48 -4.80 -4.51 3.93
C THR A 48 -5.99 -3.53 4.02
N ALA A 49 -6.82 -3.64 5.06
CA ALA A 49 -7.96 -2.73 5.25
C ALA A 49 -7.53 -1.27 5.51
N ILE A 50 -6.46 -1.06 6.28
CA ILE A 50 -5.93 0.28 6.56
C ILE A 50 -5.21 0.86 5.35
N GLU A 51 -4.42 0.05 4.64
CA GLU A 51 -3.75 0.45 3.41
C GLU A 51 -4.77 0.88 2.34
N ALA A 52 -5.84 0.09 2.15
CA ALA A 52 -6.91 0.41 1.20
C ALA A 52 -7.63 1.72 1.50
N ARG A 53 -7.86 2.04 2.79
CA ARG A 53 -8.56 3.28 3.20
C ARG A 53 -7.69 4.52 3.15
N THR A 54 -6.38 4.37 3.34
CA THR A 54 -5.45 5.50 3.45
C THR A 54 -4.62 5.73 2.19
N GLY A 55 -4.57 4.73 1.29
CA GLY A 55 -3.61 4.69 0.18
C GLY A 55 -2.17 4.64 0.66
N LYS A 56 -1.94 4.32 1.95
CA LYS A 56 -0.60 4.14 2.51
C LYS A 56 -0.18 2.69 2.41
N VAL A 57 1.09 2.45 2.14
CA VAL A 57 1.73 1.15 2.28
C VAL A 57 2.46 1.18 3.62
N LEU A 58 2.13 0.25 4.51
CA LEU A 58 2.71 0.22 5.85
C LEU A 58 4.09 -0.45 5.78
N ILE A 59 4.11 -1.70 5.30
CA ILE A 59 5.34 -2.49 5.16
C ILE A 59 5.87 -2.36 3.73
N ALA A 60 7.11 -1.90 3.62
CA ALA A 60 7.79 -1.63 2.36
C ALA A 60 7.87 -2.88 1.47
N ARG A 61 7.41 -2.73 0.22
CA ARG A 61 7.39 -3.79 -0.80
C ARG A 61 7.35 -3.22 -2.21
N ASP A 62 7.49 -4.11 -3.17
CA ASP A 62 7.62 -3.76 -4.58
C ASP A 62 6.29 -3.86 -5.32
N PHE A 63 6.09 -2.89 -6.21
CA PHE A 63 4.89 -2.74 -7.00
C PHE A 63 5.25 -2.53 -8.47
N VAL A 64 4.37 -2.99 -9.35
CA VAL A 64 4.36 -2.65 -10.77
C VAL A 64 3.05 -1.98 -11.09
N LEU A 65 3.13 -0.73 -11.53
CA LEU A 65 2.01 0.03 -12.04
C LEU A 65 2.02 -0.03 -13.57
N SER A 66 0.92 -0.46 -14.17
CA SER A 66 0.69 -0.41 -15.62
C SER A 66 -0.43 0.59 -15.94
N VAL A 67 -0.14 1.57 -16.79
CA VAL A 67 -1.09 2.57 -17.29
C VAL A 67 -1.15 2.55 -18.81
N THR A 68 -2.36 2.62 -19.36
CA THR A 68 -2.59 2.66 -20.81
C THR A 68 -2.79 4.07 -21.35
N SER A 69 -2.94 5.05 -20.45
CA SER A 69 -3.05 6.47 -20.77
C SER A 69 -2.54 7.30 -19.60
N LEU A 70 -2.09 8.53 -19.90
CA LEU A 70 -1.63 9.49 -18.91
C LEU A 70 -2.70 10.54 -18.64
N ALA A 71 -2.97 10.83 -17.38
CA ALA A 71 -3.85 11.94 -16.99
C ALA A 71 -3.17 13.31 -17.19
N ALA A 72 -1.85 13.35 -17.07
CA ALA A 72 -1.01 14.50 -17.39
C ALA A 72 0.14 14.03 -18.29
N TRP A 73 0.44 14.78 -19.35
CA TRP A 73 1.43 14.40 -20.36
C TRP A 73 2.87 14.33 -19.82
N ASP A 74 3.15 15.00 -18.71
CA ASP A 74 4.46 15.07 -18.06
C ASP A 74 4.59 14.17 -16.82
N ALA A 75 3.52 13.46 -16.41
CA ALA A 75 3.52 12.75 -15.12
C ALA A 75 2.62 11.52 -15.08
N VAL A 76 3.06 10.51 -14.33
CA VAL A 76 2.27 9.35 -13.92
C VAL A 76 2.06 9.42 -12.42
N ALA A 77 0.79 9.46 -11.98
CA ALA A 77 0.45 9.41 -10.57
C ALA A 77 0.59 7.98 -10.04
N LEU A 78 1.30 7.82 -8.92
CA LEU A 78 1.41 6.55 -8.22
C LEU A 78 0.24 6.45 -7.22
N PRO A 79 -0.55 5.35 -7.25
CA PRO A 79 -1.78 5.24 -6.46
C PRO A 79 -1.54 5.01 -4.97
N VAL A 80 -0.31 4.66 -4.59
CA VAL A 80 0.09 4.31 -3.24
C VAL A 80 1.25 5.19 -2.78
N ALA A 81 1.34 5.42 -1.48
CA ALA A 81 2.39 6.21 -0.83
C ALA A 81 2.79 5.56 0.51
N PRO A 82 3.91 5.91 1.14
CA PRO A 82 5.01 6.67 0.58
C PRO A 82 5.80 5.83 -0.44
N VAL A 83 6.30 6.46 -1.50
CA VAL A 83 7.15 5.79 -2.50
C VAL A 83 8.61 6.03 -2.14
N VAL A 84 9.37 4.95 -1.99
CA VAL A 84 10.77 4.97 -1.55
C VAL A 84 11.67 5.21 -2.77
N ALA A 85 11.54 4.38 -3.79
CA ALA A 85 12.34 4.46 -5.01
C ALA A 85 11.56 3.97 -6.24
N VAL A 86 11.86 4.55 -7.40
CA VAL A 86 11.45 4.01 -8.70
C VAL A 86 12.60 3.18 -9.25
N HIS A 87 12.32 1.95 -9.64
CA HIS A 87 13.32 1.00 -10.13
C HIS A 87 13.42 1.03 -11.66
N SER A 88 12.29 1.07 -12.35
CA SER A 88 12.25 1.14 -13.81
C SER A 88 10.98 1.79 -14.32
N VAL A 89 11.09 2.39 -15.49
CA VAL A 89 9.97 2.85 -16.31
C VAL A 89 10.18 2.27 -17.70
N ALA A 90 9.16 1.62 -18.26
CA ALA A 90 9.26 1.01 -19.58
C ALA A 90 7.94 1.19 -20.36
N LEU A 91 8.06 1.29 -21.68
CA LEU A 91 6.93 1.20 -22.59
C LEU A 91 6.75 -0.26 -23.01
N VAL A 92 5.52 -0.74 -22.97
CA VAL A 92 5.14 -2.07 -23.44
C VAL A 92 4.27 -1.88 -24.67
N ASP A 93 4.65 -2.49 -25.79
CA ASP A 93 3.86 -2.44 -27.01
C ASP A 93 2.73 -3.50 -27.03
N ARG A 94 1.94 -3.51 -28.10
CA ARG A 94 0.84 -4.48 -28.29
C ARG A 94 1.29 -5.94 -28.37
N ALA A 95 2.57 -6.19 -28.68
CA ALA A 95 3.17 -7.51 -28.77
C ALA A 95 3.82 -7.94 -27.43
N GLY A 96 3.77 -7.08 -26.40
CA GLY A 96 4.39 -7.31 -25.10
C GLY A 96 5.89 -7.00 -25.07
N VAL A 97 6.44 -6.35 -26.10
CA VAL A 97 7.86 -5.97 -26.13
C VAL A 97 8.06 -4.76 -25.23
N GLU A 98 8.96 -4.89 -24.26
CA GLU A 98 9.33 -3.82 -23.35
C GLU A 98 10.49 -2.99 -23.91
N THR A 99 10.31 -1.68 -23.95
CA THR A 99 11.35 -0.70 -24.27
C THR A 99 11.60 0.17 -23.05
N PRO A 100 12.79 0.08 -22.42
CA PRO A 100 13.08 0.85 -21.22
C PRO A 100 13.15 2.35 -21.52
N VAL A 101 12.58 3.15 -20.63
CA VAL A 101 12.74 4.60 -20.62
C VAL A 101 14.00 4.92 -19.82
N PRO A 102 14.95 5.72 -20.36
CA PRO A 102 16.17 6.09 -19.64
C PRO A 102 15.89 6.68 -18.25
N GLY A 103 16.70 6.29 -17.27
CA GLY A 103 16.54 6.70 -15.87
C GLY A 103 16.71 8.20 -15.62
N ASP A 104 17.44 8.88 -16.50
CA ASP A 104 17.65 10.33 -16.50
C ASP A 104 16.53 11.12 -17.19
N ALA A 105 15.61 10.44 -17.88
CA ALA A 105 14.45 11.08 -18.52
C ALA A 105 13.29 11.34 -17.54
N HIS A 106 13.36 10.80 -16.32
CA HIS A 106 12.30 10.92 -15.32
C HIS A 106 12.85 11.00 -13.89
N TRP A 107 12.03 11.47 -12.97
CA TRP A 107 12.37 11.53 -11.55
C TRP A 107 11.13 11.28 -10.68
N LEU A 108 11.36 10.87 -9.44
CA LEU A 108 10.31 10.66 -8.45
C LEU A 108 10.01 11.96 -7.71
N GLU A 109 8.83 12.53 -7.97
CA GLU A 109 8.24 13.56 -7.12
C GLU A 109 7.69 12.89 -5.87
N ARG A 110 8.49 12.93 -4.80
CA ARG A 110 8.13 12.37 -3.50
C ARG A 110 7.08 13.24 -2.84
N ASP A 111 5.93 12.64 -2.57
CA ASP A 111 4.86 13.24 -1.78
C ASP A 111 4.20 12.14 -0.93
N MET A 112 3.75 12.52 0.27
CA MET A 112 3.15 11.55 1.21
C MET A 112 1.74 11.14 0.82
N HIS A 113 1.04 11.86 -0.06
CA HIS A 113 -0.33 11.57 -0.47
C HIS A 113 -0.50 11.34 -1.97
N ARG A 114 0.32 11.97 -2.80
CA ARG A 114 0.20 12.00 -4.26
C ARG A 114 1.57 11.91 -4.94
N PRO A 115 2.38 10.87 -4.66
CA PRO A 115 3.66 10.70 -5.33
C PRO A 115 3.48 10.52 -6.83
N ARG A 116 4.41 11.05 -7.62
CA ARG A 116 4.37 10.99 -9.08
C ARG A 116 5.73 10.65 -9.67
N VAL A 117 5.73 9.95 -10.79
CA VAL A 117 6.88 9.92 -11.68
C VAL A 117 6.72 11.02 -12.70
N ARG A 118 7.64 11.99 -12.72
CA ARG A 118 7.61 13.14 -13.62
C ARG A 118 8.71 13.07 -14.65
N SER A 119 8.44 13.60 -15.85
CA SER A 119 9.47 13.82 -16.85
C SER A 119 10.48 14.87 -16.37
N VAL A 120 11.74 14.70 -16.74
CA VAL A 120 12.75 15.77 -16.65
C VAL A 120 12.58 16.76 -17.81
N GLY A 121 12.09 16.29 -18.95
CA GLY A 121 11.84 17.09 -20.14
C GLY A 121 10.44 17.68 -20.16
N VAL A 122 9.93 17.86 -21.39
CA VAL A 122 8.57 18.34 -21.63
C VAL A 122 7.59 17.23 -21.23
N SER A 123 7.52 16.14 -21.98
CA SER A 123 6.57 15.05 -21.72
C SER A 123 7.26 13.77 -21.28
N LEU A 124 6.48 12.85 -20.71
CA LEU A 124 6.87 11.44 -20.71
C LEU A 124 6.80 10.87 -22.13
N PRO A 125 7.47 9.75 -22.42
CA PRO A 125 7.35 9.06 -23.70
C PRO A 125 5.90 8.72 -24.04
N THR A 126 5.52 8.88 -25.30
CA THR A 126 4.17 8.56 -25.76
C THR A 126 3.92 7.05 -25.67
N ILE A 127 2.82 6.68 -25.03
CA ILE A 127 2.39 5.28 -24.93
C ILE A 127 1.97 4.82 -26.34
N PRO A 128 2.53 3.70 -26.86
CA PRO A 128 2.16 3.20 -28.18
C PRO A 128 0.69 2.77 -28.22
N ALA A 129 0.09 2.78 -29.41
CA ALA A 129 -1.29 2.34 -29.58
C ALA A 129 -1.47 0.88 -29.13
N ALA A 130 -2.49 0.64 -28.29
CA ALA A 130 -2.71 -0.66 -27.63
C ALA A 130 -1.51 -1.17 -26.80
N GLY A 131 -0.68 -0.25 -26.30
CA GLY A 131 0.39 -0.52 -25.35
C GLY A 131 0.12 0.06 -23.97
N ALA A 132 1.15 0.02 -23.12
CA ALA A 132 1.12 0.55 -21.77
C ALA A 132 2.48 1.17 -21.39
N LEU A 133 2.48 2.01 -20.37
CA LEU A 133 3.66 2.38 -19.61
C LEU A 133 3.65 1.57 -18.31
N THR A 134 4.73 0.86 -18.03
CA THR A 134 4.96 0.16 -16.77
C THR A 134 5.96 0.92 -15.91
N VAL A 135 5.68 1.00 -14.62
CA VAL A 135 6.53 1.63 -13.61
C VAL A 135 6.73 0.63 -12.49
N SER A 136 7.96 0.18 -12.29
CA SER A 136 8.34 -0.67 -11.15
C SER A 136 8.91 0.19 -10.05
N PHE A 137 8.42 0.08 -8.83
CA PHE A 137 8.82 0.94 -7.71
C PHE A 137 8.60 0.25 -6.36
N SER A 138 9.32 0.71 -5.34
CA SER A 138 9.14 0.31 -3.95
C SER A 138 8.33 1.38 -3.21
N ALA A 139 7.34 0.94 -2.43
CA ALA A 139 6.54 1.81 -1.58
C ALA A 139 6.34 1.20 -0.20
N GLY A 140 6.29 2.05 0.81
CA GLY A 140 6.02 1.73 2.21
C GLY A 140 6.84 2.56 3.19
N TYR A 141 6.37 2.63 4.44
CA TYR A 141 7.06 3.41 5.48
C TYR A 141 8.38 2.76 5.89
N SER A 142 8.37 1.46 6.17
CA SER A 142 9.57 0.70 6.49
C SER A 142 9.37 -0.80 6.23
N ALA A 143 10.46 -1.53 6.08
CA ALA A 143 10.44 -3.00 6.10
C ALA A 143 10.23 -3.56 7.52
N VAL A 144 10.51 -2.76 8.55
CA VAL A 144 10.43 -3.15 9.97
C VAL A 144 9.18 -2.55 10.60
N TRP A 145 8.38 -3.38 11.27
CA TRP A 145 7.11 -2.94 11.89
C TRP A 145 7.28 -1.79 12.89
N SER A 146 8.33 -1.84 13.72
CA SER A 146 8.58 -0.82 14.75
C SER A 146 8.88 0.58 14.20
N GLU A 147 9.13 0.71 12.89
CA GLU A 147 9.39 1.98 12.21
C GLU A 147 8.16 2.51 11.45
N VAL A 148 7.06 1.77 11.44
CA VAL A 148 5.76 2.27 10.94
C VAL A 148 5.26 3.37 11.89
N PRO A 149 4.64 4.45 11.38
CA PRO A 149 4.05 5.47 12.25
C PRO A 149 3.15 4.87 13.33
N ALA A 150 3.41 5.25 14.59
CA ALA A 150 2.82 4.60 15.76
C ALA A 150 1.28 4.62 15.78
N ASP A 151 0.66 5.66 15.22
CA ASP A 151 -0.79 5.78 15.07
C ASP A 151 -1.37 4.82 14.03
N LEU A 152 -0.69 4.61 12.89
CA LEU A 152 -1.04 3.58 11.91
C LEU A 152 -0.82 2.18 12.46
N ALA A 153 0.30 1.95 13.15
CA ALA A 153 0.56 0.68 13.82
C ALA A 153 -0.54 0.37 14.85
N GLN A 154 -0.89 1.33 15.70
CA GLN A 154 -1.97 1.17 16.68
C GLN A 154 -3.34 0.95 16.03
N ALA A 155 -3.64 1.62 14.92
CA ALA A 155 -4.85 1.39 14.15
C ALA A 155 -4.96 -0.06 13.67
N VAL A 156 -3.85 -0.65 13.20
CA VAL A 156 -3.80 -2.07 12.80
C VAL A 156 -4.05 -2.97 14.00
N MET A 157 -3.40 -2.72 15.15
CA MET A 157 -3.57 -3.55 16.35
C MET A 157 -5.02 -3.57 16.83
N LEU A 158 -5.66 -2.40 16.89
CA LEU A 158 -7.07 -2.27 17.29
C LEU A 158 -8.01 -2.97 16.31
N LEU A 159 -7.75 -2.86 15.01
CA LEU A 159 -8.60 -3.49 13.99
C LEU A 159 -8.42 -5.02 13.96
N ALA A 160 -7.18 -5.49 14.06
CA ALA A 160 -6.88 -6.92 14.11
C ALA A 160 -7.49 -7.56 15.37
N ALA A 161 -7.44 -6.87 16.52
CA ALA A 161 -8.08 -7.32 17.75
C ALA A 161 -9.60 -7.42 17.57
N HIS A 162 -10.21 -6.42 16.94
CA HIS A 162 -11.64 -6.45 16.61
C HIS A 162 -11.99 -7.65 15.71
N TYR A 163 -11.22 -7.94 14.67
CA TYR A 163 -11.45 -9.14 13.83
C TYR A 163 -11.29 -10.45 14.60
N TYR A 164 -10.33 -10.52 15.52
CA TYR A 164 -10.10 -11.69 16.36
C TYR A 164 -11.28 -11.97 17.31
N GLU A 165 -11.84 -10.93 17.92
CA GLU A 165 -12.96 -11.01 18.87
C GLU A 165 -14.31 -11.22 18.15
N PHE A 166 -14.56 -10.53 17.04
CA PHE A 166 -15.85 -10.49 16.34
C PHE A 166 -15.82 -11.23 15.00
N ARG A 167 -15.69 -12.56 15.06
CA ARG A 167 -15.42 -13.41 13.87
C ARG A 167 -16.59 -13.60 12.90
N ASN A 168 -17.82 -13.36 13.36
CA ASN A 168 -19.06 -13.69 12.63
C ASN A 168 -19.95 -12.47 12.35
N GLU A 169 -19.44 -11.24 12.50
CA GLU A 169 -20.28 -10.06 12.23
C GLU A 169 -20.61 -9.94 10.73
N THR A 170 -21.84 -10.31 10.38
CA THR A 170 -22.41 -10.21 9.04
C THR A 170 -23.06 -8.85 8.76
N SER A 171 -23.07 -7.92 9.73
CA SER A 171 -23.60 -6.56 9.56
C SER A 171 -22.51 -5.60 9.11
N LEU A 172 -22.06 -5.73 7.85
CA LEU A 172 -21.27 -4.71 7.18
C LEU A 172 -22.22 -3.74 6.47
N SER A 173 -22.76 -2.76 7.20
CA SER A 173 -23.09 -1.50 6.54
C SER A 173 -21.76 -0.82 6.20
N GLU A 174 -21.66 -0.24 5.01
CA GLU A 174 -20.49 0.53 4.57
C GLU A 174 -20.10 1.56 5.66
N GLY A 175 -19.10 1.24 6.50
CA GLY A 175 -18.76 2.06 7.67
C GLY A 175 -18.14 1.36 8.90
N CYS A 176 -18.17 0.03 9.01
CA CYS A 176 -17.80 -0.73 10.22
C CYS A 176 -16.28 -0.83 10.56
N MET A 177 -15.57 0.29 10.62
CA MET A 177 -14.27 0.35 11.29
C MET A 177 -14.48 1.02 12.67
N PRO A 178 -14.03 0.42 13.79
CA PRO A 178 -14.23 1.02 15.12
C PRO A 178 -13.79 2.49 15.13
N PHE A 179 -14.55 3.36 15.82
CA PHE A 179 -14.33 4.81 15.78
C PHE A 179 -12.90 5.21 16.13
N GLY A 180 -12.28 4.52 17.09
CA GLY A 180 -10.87 4.72 17.45
C GLY A 180 -9.92 4.50 16.27
N VAL A 181 -10.13 3.45 15.47
CA VAL A 181 -9.32 3.17 14.28
C VAL A 181 -9.54 4.23 13.20
N THR A 182 -10.80 4.60 12.94
CA THR A 182 -11.12 5.65 11.95
C THR A 182 -10.47 6.99 12.29
N SER A 183 -10.51 7.37 13.57
CA SER A 183 -9.92 8.64 14.05
C SER A 183 -8.41 8.69 13.87
N LEU A 184 -7.71 7.57 14.07
CA LEU A 184 -6.25 7.48 13.90
C LEU A 184 -5.83 7.61 12.43
N ILE A 185 -6.60 7.01 11.51
CA ILE A 185 -6.20 6.97 10.09
C ILE A 185 -6.63 8.21 9.30
N GLU A 186 -7.48 9.09 9.86
CA GLU A 186 -8.14 10.17 9.11
C GLU A 186 -7.12 11.12 8.46
N ARG A 187 -6.06 11.50 9.19
CA ARG A 187 -4.98 12.37 8.68
C ARG A 187 -4.23 11.80 7.48
N TYR A 188 -4.26 10.48 7.27
CA TYR A 188 -3.53 9.81 6.20
C TYR A 188 -4.34 9.70 4.91
N LYS A 189 -5.67 9.84 5.01
CA LYS A 189 -6.54 9.72 3.85
C LYS A 189 -6.20 10.78 2.80
N PRO A 190 -6.20 10.42 1.52
CA PRO A 190 -5.98 11.40 0.47
C PRO A 190 -7.17 12.37 0.42
N ILE A 191 -6.94 13.64 0.76
CA ILE A 191 -7.95 14.67 0.58
C ILE A 191 -8.11 14.93 -0.92
N ARG A 192 -9.33 14.76 -1.43
CA ARG A 192 -9.70 15.11 -2.81
C ARG A 192 -10.61 16.34 -2.79
N LEU A 193 -10.00 17.51 -2.93
CA LEU A 193 -10.72 18.75 -3.20
C LEU A 193 -10.92 18.85 -4.72
N GLY A 194 -12.04 18.36 -5.25
CA GLY A 194 -12.39 18.48 -6.66
C GLY A 194 -13.12 17.27 -7.24
N GLY A 195 -14.36 17.49 -7.67
CA GLY A 195 -15.02 16.66 -8.69
C GLY A 195 -14.51 17.07 -10.06
N GLY A 196 -14.14 16.09 -10.89
CA GLY A 196 -13.27 16.26 -12.04
C GLY A 196 -13.68 17.34 -13.04
N VAL A 197 -12.68 18.08 -13.53
CA VAL A 197 -12.69 18.57 -14.90
C VAL A 197 -11.93 17.51 -15.70
N ARG A 198 -12.65 16.84 -16.60
CA ARG A 198 -12.12 15.88 -17.57
C ARG A 198 -11.18 16.57 -18.54
#